data_AF-A0A9D0M6Q7-F1
#
_entry.id   AF-A0A9D0M6Q7-F1
#
_cell.length_a   1.000
_cell.length_b   1.000
_cell.length_c   1.000
_cell.angle_alpha   90.00
_cell.angle_beta   90.00
_cell.angle_gamma   90.00
#
_symmetry.space_group_name_H-M   'P 1'
#
loop_
_entity.id
_entity.type
_entity.pdbx_description
1 polymer ?
#
loop_
_entity_poly.entity_id
_entity_poly.type
_entity_poly.pdbx_seq_one_letter_code
_entity_poly.pdbx_strand_id
1 'polypeptide(L)'
;VEALAVDENITFGDLKGVIYAFLSELFGTGVKTRFDNSFFPFTEPSAEVYISCFCGGKGCSVCKGSGWLEIGGAGMVDPEVFRAVGIDPEKYTGFAFGFGLERMAMLMYGVPDIRYFFENDLRMLTTM
;
A
#
# COMPACT_ATOMS: atom_id res chain seq x y z
N VAL A 1 2.73 8.09 -0.85
CA VAL A 1 4.16 7.70 -0.79
C VAL A 1 4.37 6.52 -1.71
N GLU A 2 5.46 6.50 -2.45
CA GLU A 2 5.82 5.41 -3.35
C GLU A 2 7.22 4.90 -3.02
N ALA A 3 7.44 3.62 -3.25
CA ALA A 3 8.71 2.95 -3.04
C ALA A 3 9.07 2.12 -4.27
N LEU A 4 10.38 2.03 -4.54
CA LEU A 4 10.97 1.25 -5.61
C LEU A 4 12.23 0.57 -5.07
N ALA A 5 12.33 -0.74 -5.25
CA ALA A 5 13.55 -1.50 -4.98
C ALA A 5 13.96 -2.24 -6.25
N VAL A 6 15.24 -2.12 -6.62
CA VAL A 6 15.82 -2.73 -7.83
C VAL A 6 17.16 -3.34 -7.45
N ASP A 7 17.32 -4.64 -7.70
CA ASP A 7 18.55 -5.39 -7.47
C ASP A 7 18.52 -6.71 -8.26
N GLU A 8 19.60 -7.46 -8.23
CA GLU A 8 19.65 -8.81 -8.80
C GLU A 8 18.82 -9.77 -7.94
N ASN A 9 17.96 -10.58 -8.57
CA ASN A 9 17.15 -11.63 -7.92
C ASN A 9 16.05 -11.15 -6.96
N ILE A 10 15.54 -9.92 -7.10
CA ILE A 10 14.33 -9.51 -6.38
C ILE A 10 13.11 -10.31 -6.86
N THR A 11 12.33 -10.83 -5.92
CA THR A 11 11.14 -11.64 -6.17
C THR A 11 9.86 -10.99 -5.64
N PHE A 12 8.71 -11.52 -6.06
CA PHE A 12 7.41 -11.14 -5.49
C PHE A 12 7.29 -11.52 -4.00
N GLY A 13 8.07 -12.49 -3.53
CA GLY A 13 8.17 -12.83 -2.12
C GLY A 13 8.76 -11.69 -1.28
N ASP A 14 9.80 -11.04 -1.81
CA ASP A 14 10.45 -9.90 -1.16
C ASP A 14 9.49 -8.71 -1.05
N LEU A 15 8.74 -8.42 -2.13
CA LEU A 15 7.68 -7.41 -2.12
C LEU A 15 6.67 -7.65 -0.99
N LYS A 16 6.16 -8.90 -0.88
CA LYS A 16 5.20 -9.26 0.17
C LYS A 16 5.82 -9.10 1.56
N GLY A 17 7.07 -9.51 1.74
CA GLY A 17 7.80 -9.38 3.00
C GLY A 17 7.94 -7.93 3.45
N VAL A 18 8.37 -7.05 2.54
CA VAL A 18 8.54 -5.61 2.81
C VAL A 18 7.20 -4.95 3.13
N ILE A 19 6.16 -5.20 2.34
CA ILE A 19 4.82 -4.66 2.61
C ILE A 19 4.28 -5.16 3.95
N TYR A 20 4.44 -6.45 4.26
CA TYR A 20 4.01 -7.01 5.54
C TYR A 20 4.72 -6.33 6.72
N ALA A 21 6.04 -6.15 6.64
CA ALA A 21 6.82 -5.47 7.67
C ALA A 21 6.38 -4.00 7.83
N PHE A 22 6.25 -3.28 6.72
CA PHE A 22 5.81 -1.87 6.71
C PHE A 22 4.43 -1.67 7.34
N LEU A 23 3.46 -2.49 6.98
CA LEU A 23 2.10 -2.39 7.51
C LEU A 23 1.99 -2.86 8.96
N SER A 24 2.78 -3.86 9.35
CA SER A 24 2.85 -4.31 10.74
C SER A 24 3.42 -3.24 11.66
N GLU A 25 4.41 -2.47 11.18
CA GLU A 25 4.97 -1.35 11.94
C GLU A 25 3.95 -0.20 12.08
N LEU A 26 3.20 0.11 11.01
CA LEU A 26 2.23 1.20 11.03
C LEU A 26 0.94 0.89 11.79
N PHE A 27 0.36 -0.30 11.58
CA PHE A 27 -0.96 -0.66 12.11
C PHE A 27 -0.92 -1.72 13.22
N GLY A 28 0.26 -2.22 13.57
CA GLY A 28 0.46 -3.28 14.55
C GLY A 28 0.39 -4.69 13.96
N THR A 29 1.01 -5.64 14.67
CA THR A 29 1.18 -7.05 14.23
C THR A 29 -0.13 -7.86 14.14
N GLY A 30 -1.24 -7.32 14.66
CA GLY A 30 -2.55 -7.96 14.59
C GLY A 30 -3.25 -7.80 13.24
N VAL A 31 -2.75 -6.92 12.36
CA VAL A 31 -3.37 -6.65 11.06
C VAL A 31 -2.97 -7.71 10.04
N LYS A 32 -3.98 -8.31 9.38
CA LYS A 32 -3.74 -9.26 8.29
C LYS A 32 -3.62 -8.51 6.98
N THR A 33 -2.68 -8.92 6.14
CA THR A 33 -2.51 -8.37 4.79
C THR A 33 -3.01 -9.37 3.75
N ARG A 34 -3.68 -8.87 2.71
CA ARG A 34 -4.14 -9.65 1.56
C ARG A 34 -3.73 -8.96 0.26
N PHE A 35 -3.40 -9.75 -0.74
CA PHE A 35 -3.04 -9.29 -2.08
C PHE A 35 -4.04 -9.87 -3.07
N ASP A 36 -4.73 -8.99 -3.79
CA ASP A 36 -5.67 -9.38 -4.83
C ASP A 36 -5.08 -8.96 -6.18
N ASN A 37 -5.20 -9.81 -7.22
CA ASN A 37 -4.66 -9.50 -8.54
C ASN A 37 -5.27 -8.21 -9.10
N SER A 38 -4.45 -7.35 -9.67
CA SER A 38 -4.88 -6.10 -10.29
C SER A 38 -4.04 -5.80 -11.53
N PHE A 39 -4.16 -4.59 -12.08
CA PHE A 39 -3.40 -4.13 -13.24
C PHE A 39 -2.91 -2.70 -13.03
N PHE A 40 -1.60 -2.50 -13.13
CA PHE A 40 -0.97 -1.18 -13.22
C PHE A 40 0.03 -1.17 -14.38
N PRO A 41 0.03 -0.14 -15.27
CA PRO A 41 0.84 -0.15 -16.49
C PRO A 41 2.36 -0.23 -16.30
N PHE A 42 2.84 0.00 -15.08
CA PHE A 42 4.26 0.04 -14.72
C PHE A 42 4.70 -1.18 -13.89
N THR A 43 3.80 -2.14 -13.64
CA THR A 43 4.13 -3.39 -12.94
C THR A 43 3.47 -4.63 -13.54
N GLU A 44 4.19 -5.75 -13.59
CA GLU A 44 3.68 -7.06 -14.00
C GLU A 44 4.47 -8.20 -13.31
N PRO A 45 3.85 -9.06 -12.46
CA PRO A 45 2.44 -9.01 -12.03
C PRO A 45 2.13 -7.85 -11.09
N SER A 46 0.88 -7.40 -11.14
CA SER A 46 0.29 -6.33 -10.32
C SER A 46 -0.68 -6.87 -9.26
N ALA A 47 -0.74 -6.20 -8.10
CA ALA A 47 -1.63 -6.54 -7.00
C ALA A 47 -2.16 -5.30 -6.26
N GLU A 48 -3.44 -5.31 -5.90
CA GLU A 48 -3.97 -4.45 -4.86
C GLU A 48 -3.64 -5.01 -3.48
N VAL A 49 -3.35 -4.11 -2.54
CA VAL A 49 -2.99 -4.45 -1.16
C VAL A 49 -4.15 -4.08 -0.24
N TYR A 50 -4.57 -5.04 0.57
CA TYR A 50 -5.64 -4.91 1.54
C TYR A 50 -5.14 -5.22 2.95
N ILE A 51 -5.72 -4.53 3.94
CA ILE A 51 -5.58 -4.87 5.35
C ILE A 51 -6.91 -5.31 5.97
N SER A 52 -6.86 -6.16 6.99
CA SER A 52 -8.05 -6.51 7.76
C SER A 52 -8.61 -5.28 8.46
N CYS A 53 -9.93 -5.11 8.40
CA CYS A 53 -10.61 -4.02 9.07
C CYS A 53 -10.58 -4.19 10.61
N PHE A 54 -10.45 -3.08 11.33
CA PHE A 54 -10.49 -3.01 12.80
C PHE A 54 -11.82 -3.47 13.42
N CYS A 55 -12.87 -3.69 12.60
CA CYS A 55 -14.13 -4.25 13.08
C CYS A 55 -14.05 -5.75 13.41
N GLY A 56 -12.90 -6.41 13.19
CA GLY A 56 -12.71 -7.84 13.44
C GLY A 56 -13.42 -8.73 12.43
N GLY A 57 -13.66 -8.22 11.21
CA GLY A 57 -14.30 -8.97 10.13
C GLY A 57 -15.83 -9.04 10.17
N LYS A 58 -16.49 -8.48 11.20
CA LYS A 58 -17.97 -8.46 11.32
C LYS A 58 -18.67 -7.59 10.26
N GLY A 59 -17.91 -6.79 9.51
CA GLY A 59 -18.43 -5.75 8.62
C GLY A 59 -18.77 -4.46 9.35
N CYS A 60 -18.46 -3.32 8.74
CA CYS A 60 -18.86 -1.99 9.21
C CYS A 60 -18.95 -1.01 8.05
N SER A 61 -19.35 0.23 8.32
CA SER A 61 -19.43 1.30 7.31
C SER A 61 -18.09 1.58 6.63
N VAL A 62 -16.97 1.51 7.36
CA VAL A 62 -15.63 1.79 6.84
C VAL A 62 -15.21 0.78 5.78
N CYS A 63 -15.37 -0.52 6.04
CA CYS A 63 -15.02 -1.59 5.09
C CYS A 63 -16.17 -1.98 4.14
N LYS A 64 -17.30 -1.25 4.19
CA LYS A 64 -18.52 -1.54 3.42
C LYS A 64 -18.99 -3.00 3.56
N GLY A 65 -18.85 -3.56 4.76
CA GLY A 65 -19.24 -4.94 5.05
C GLY A 65 -18.23 -6.03 4.64
N SER A 66 -17.16 -5.72 3.91
CA SER A 66 -16.22 -6.74 3.40
C SER A 66 -15.30 -7.33 4.47
N GLY A 67 -15.04 -6.58 5.54
CA GLY A 67 -13.99 -6.90 6.52
C GLY A 67 -12.57 -6.55 6.06
N TRP A 68 -12.40 -5.97 4.87
CA TRP A 68 -11.11 -5.60 4.29
C TRP A 68 -11.09 -4.13 3.87
N LEU A 69 -9.91 -3.53 3.96
CA LEU A 69 -9.66 -2.15 3.57
C LEU A 69 -8.52 -2.15 2.57
N GLU A 70 -8.81 -1.75 1.33
CA GLU A 70 -7.78 -1.47 0.34
C GLU A 70 -6.91 -0.31 0.85
N ILE A 71 -5.60 -0.39 0.67
CA ILE A 71 -4.64 0.65 1.13
C ILE A 71 -3.74 1.16 0.01
N GLY A 72 -3.66 0.45 -1.12
CA GLY A 72 -2.99 0.90 -2.33
C GLY A 72 -2.60 -0.27 -3.24
N GLY A 73 -1.64 -0.01 -4.13
CA GLY A 73 -1.20 -0.95 -5.16
C GLY A 73 0.28 -1.30 -5.05
N ALA A 74 0.64 -2.45 -5.59
CA ALA A 74 2.00 -2.97 -5.62
C ALA A 74 2.22 -3.92 -6.80
N GLY A 75 3.47 -4.16 -7.17
CA GLY A 75 3.79 -5.16 -8.19
C GLY A 75 5.27 -5.25 -8.51
N MET A 76 5.64 -6.23 -9.34
CA MET A 76 6.98 -6.32 -9.90
C MET A 76 7.12 -5.28 -11.02
N VAL A 77 8.22 -4.53 -11.08
CA VAL A 77 8.43 -3.50 -12.10
C VAL A 77 8.40 -4.14 -13.49
N ASP A 78 7.61 -3.55 -14.39
CA ASP A 78 7.50 -4.04 -15.77
C ASP A 78 8.86 -3.93 -16.50
N PRO A 79 9.32 -4.95 -17.23
CA PRO A 79 10.57 -4.90 -17.99
C PRO A 79 10.72 -3.70 -18.93
N GLU A 80 9.63 -3.19 -19.52
CA GLU A 80 9.66 -2.00 -20.37
C GLU A 80 10.05 -0.73 -19.59
N VAL A 81 9.73 -0.66 -18.29
CA VAL A 81 10.19 0.44 -17.44
C VAL A 81 11.71 0.41 -17.29
N PHE A 82 12.31 -0.78 -17.15
CA PHE A 82 13.77 -0.93 -17.13
C PHE A 82 14.41 -0.57 -18.47
N ARG A 83 13.85 -1.07 -19.59
CA ARG A 83 14.34 -0.76 -20.93
C ARG A 83 14.33 0.74 -21.22
N ALA A 84 13.28 1.45 -20.79
CA ALA A 84 13.15 2.89 -20.97
C ALA A 84 14.25 3.71 -20.28
N VAL A 85 14.90 3.16 -19.25
CA VAL A 85 16.00 3.83 -18.51
C VAL A 85 17.37 3.15 -18.70
N GLY A 86 17.48 2.21 -19.65
CA GLY A 86 18.74 1.56 -19.99
C GLY A 86 19.21 0.50 -18.98
N ILE A 87 18.30 -0.06 -18.19
CA ILE A 87 18.58 -1.19 -17.28
C ILE A 87 18.22 -2.50 -17.98
N ASP A 88 19.09 -3.51 -17.87
CA ASP A 88 18.87 -4.84 -18.44
C ASP A 88 17.89 -5.65 -17.57
N PRO A 89 16.66 -5.95 -18.05
CA PRO A 89 15.64 -6.67 -17.29
C PRO A 89 15.95 -8.17 -17.14
N GLU A 90 16.93 -8.72 -17.88
CA GLU A 90 17.39 -10.09 -17.67
C GLU A 90 18.35 -10.20 -16.47
N LYS A 91 19.01 -9.08 -16.13
CA LYS A 91 19.94 -9.01 -15.00
C LYS A 91 19.28 -8.47 -13.73
N TYR A 92 18.48 -7.42 -13.85
CA TYR A 92 17.86 -6.74 -12.73
C TYR A 92 16.35 -6.96 -12.72
N THR A 93 15.84 -7.23 -11.52
CA THR A 93 14.40 -7.21 -11.25
C THR A 93 14.12 -6.16 -10.17
N GLY A 94 12.84 -5.89 -9.93
CA GLY A 94 12.47 -4.95 -8.90
C GLY A 94 10.99 -5.00 -8.59
N PHE A 95 10.61 -4.37 -7.49
CA PHE A 95 9.22 -4.15 -7.14
C PHE A 95 8.95 -2.69 -6.84
N ALA A 96 7.69 -2.30 -6.98
CA ALA A 96 7.20 -1.00 -6.54
C ALA A 96 5.90 -1.16 -5.75
N PHE A 97 5.64 -0.23 -4.84
CA PHE A 97 4.35 -0.09 -4.19
C PHE A 97 4.04 1.37 -3.85
N GLY A 98 2.76 1.68 -3.76
CA GLY A 98 2.28 3.03 -3.50
C GLY A 98 1.08 3.04 -2.54
N PHE A 99 1.17 3.86 -1.49
CA PHE A 99 0.12 4.03 -0.50
C PHE A 99 -0.25 5.51 -0.32
N GLY A 100 -1.55 5.79 -0.23
CA GLY A 100 -2.08 7.13 0.05
C GLY A 100 -1.86 7.50 1.52
N LEU A 101 -1.13 8.60 1.77
CA LEU A 101 -0.82 9.04 3.14
C LEU A 101 -2.08 9.45 3.90
N GLU A 102 -2.97 10.20 3.26
CA GLU A 102 -4.23 10.65 3.83
C GLU A 102 -5.10 9.46 4.21
N ARG A 103 -5.16 8.44 3.34
CA ARG A 103 -5.93 7.23 3.63
C ARG A 103 -5.37 6.48 4.82
N MET A 104 -4.04 6.32 4.92
CA MET A 104 -3.42 5.69 6.08
C MET A 104 -3.65 6.52 7.36
N ALA A 105 -3.48 7.85 7.30
CA ALA A 105 -3.70 8.74 8.43
C ALA A 105 -5.16 8.71 8.90
N MET A 106 -6.14 8.70 8.00
CA MET A 106 -7.55 8.54 8.35
C MET A 106 -7.80 7.24 9.13
N LEU A 107 -7.17 6.15 8.71
CA LEU A 107 -7.32 4.85 9.37
C LEU A 107 -6.60 4.79 10.73
N MET A 108 -5.38 5.36 10.84
CA MET A 108 -4.60 5.35 12.07
C MET A 108 -5.17 6.29 13.14
N TYR A 109 -5.60 7.48 12.74
CA TYR A 109 -6.05 8.54 13.66
C TYR A 109 -7.58 8.69 13.73
N GLY A 110 -8.32 7.87 12.98
CA GLY A 110 -9.79 7.92 12.97
C GLY A 110 -10.35 9.20 12.38
N VAL A 111 -9.65 9.84 11.44
CA VAL A 111 -10.12 11.07 10.79
C VAL A 111 -11.29 10.71 9.86
N PRO A 112 -12.50 11.23 10.10
CA PRO A 112 -13.71 10.77 9.40
C PRO A 112 -13.87 11.40 8.02
N ASP A 113 -13.15 12.48 7.74
CA ASP A 113 -13.27 13.23 6.49
C ASP A 113 -11.89 13.72 6.02
N ILE A 114 -11.57 13.44 4.75
CA ILE A 114 -10.30 13.83 4.14
C ILE A 114 -10.12 15.35 4.04
N ARG A 115 -11.22 16.12 4.01
CA ARG A 115 -11.20 17.58 3.89
C ARG A 115 -10.49 18.25 5.06
N TYR A 116 -10.51 17.63 6.23
CA TYR A 116 -9.85 18.16 7.42
C TYR A 116 -8.33 18.30 7.26
N PHE A 117 -7.69 17.55 6.36
CA PHE A 117 -6.27 17.75 6.07
C PHE A 117 -5.97 19.03 5.27
N PHE A 118 -6.97 19.62 4.63
CA PHE A 118 -6.79 20.79 3.75
C PHE A 118 -7.33 22.10 4.34
N GLU A 119 -8.22 22.02 5.33
CA GLU A 119 -8.84 23.20 5.96
C GLU A 119 -7.89 23.97 6.90
N ASN A 120 -6.81 23.34 7.36
CA ASN A 120 -5.83 23.91 8.31
C ASN A 120 -6.48 24.44 9.61
N ASP A 121 -7.55 23.80 10.07
CA ASP A 121 -8.23 24.17 11.31
C ASP A 121 -7.34 23.86 12.53
N LEU A 122 -7.02 24.88 13.33
CA LEU A 122 -6.17 24.72 14.51
C LEU A 122 -6.69 23.66 15.48
N ARG A 123 -8.01 23.45 15.59
CA ARG A 123 -8.59 22.44 16.48
C ARG A 123 -8.20 21.02 16.06
N MET A 124 -8.09 20.79 14.76
CA MET A 124 -7.64 19.52 14.20
C MET A 124 -6.13 19.36 14.44
N LEU A 125 -5.35 20.41 14.13
CA LEU A 125 -3.89 20.39 14.24
C LEU A 125 -3.38 20.20 15.67
N THR A 126 -4.12 20.62 16.69
CA THR A 126 -3.72 20.45 18.10
C THR A 126 -4.18 19.14 18.74
N THR A 127 -4.99 18.34 18.05
CA THR A 127 -5.59 17.10 18.58
C THR A 127 -4.88 15.84 18.06
N MET A 128 -4.14 15.96 16.95
CA MET A 128 -3.25 14.91 16.40
C MET A 128 -1.86 14.98 17.01
#